data_AF-A0A835YYJ1-F1
#
_entry.id   AF-A0A835YYJ1-F1
#
_cell.length_a   1.000
_cell.length_b   1.000
_cell.length_c   1.000
_cell.angle_alpha   90.00
_cell.angle_beta   90.00
_cell.angle_gamma   90.00
#
_symmetry.space_group_name_H-M   'P 1'
#
loop_
_entity.id
_entity.type
_entity.pdbx_description
1 polymer ?
#
loop_
_entity_poly.entity_id
_entity_poly.type
_entity_poly.pdbx_seq_one_letter_code
_entity_poly.pdbx_strand_id
1 'polypeptide(L)' 'MVKQDKRGAWHVRFIDFDWAGLEGIARYPKSLFDAPRQGWHEEARAGRLMCQQHDTFLLEKLGKVGLLRR' A
#
# COMPACT_ATOMS: atom_id res chain seq x y z
N MET A 1 -0.24 -13.02 -4.05
CA MET A 1 0.05 -14.22 -4.88
C MET A 1 1.14 -13.88 -5.88
N VAL A 2 2.15 -14.74 -6.05
CA VAL A 2 3.21 -14.57 -7.04
C VAL A 2 3.24 -15.81 -7.94
N LYS A 3 3.25 -15.61 -9.26
CA LYS A 3 3.36 -16.69 -10.24
C LYS A 3 4.31 -16.30 -11.36
N GLN A 4 5.19 -17.20 -11.77
CA GLN A 4 5.95 -17.04 -13.00
C GLN A 4 5.23 -17.76 -14.15
N ASP A 5 5.11 -17.12 -15.31
CA ASP A 5 4.55 -17.76 -16.50
C ASP A 5 5.60 -18.58 -17.26
N LYS A 6 5.13 -19.32 -18.27
CA LYS A 6 5.97 -20.22 -19.09
C LYS A 6 7.04 -19.47 -19.91
N ARG A 7 6.95 -18.15 -20.01
CA ARG A 7 7.90 -17.27 -20.71
C ARG A 7 8.88 -16.61 -19.74
N GLY A 8 8.80 -16.93 -18.45
CA GLY A 8 9.66 -16.39 -17.41
C GLY A 8 9.20 -15.07 -16.81
N ALA A 9 8.04 -14.52 -17.22
CA ALA A 9 7.55 -13.27 -16.67
C ALA A 9 6.88 -13.47 -15.30
N TRP A 10 7.09 -12.53 -14.39
CA TRP A 10 6.53 -12.55 -13.04
C TRP A 10 5.19 -11.81 -12.98
N HIS A 11 4.17 -12.49 -12.46
CA HIS A 11 2.84 -11.97 -12.21
C HIS A 11 2.62 -11.86 -10.70
N VAL A 12 2.54 -10.63 -10.21
CA VAL A 12 2.32 -10.32 -8.80
C VAL A 12 0.90 -9.78 -8.61
N ARG A 13 0.18 -10.32 -7.63
CA ARG A 13 -1.09 -9.76 -7.16
C ARG A 13 -0.99 -9.47 -5.68
N PHE A 14 -1.25 -8.21 -5.33
CA PHE A 14 -1.50 -7.79 -3.96
C PHE A 14 -2.97 -8.03 -3.66
N ILE A 15 -3.23 -8.67 -2.52
CA ILE A 15 -4.58 -8.78 -2.00
C ILE A 15 -4.51 -8.25 -0.58
N ASP A 16 -5.13 -7.10 -0.36
CA ASP A 16 -5.35 -6.53 0.94
C ASP A 16 -6.83 -6.74 1.27
N PHE A 17 -7.10 -7.56 2.29
CA PHE A 17 -8.48 -7.87 2.70
C PHE A 17 -8.96 -6.97 3.84
N ASP A 18 -8.03 -6.38 4.57
CA ASP A 18 -8.36 -5.63 5.77
C ASP A 18 -8.49 -4.14 5.43
N TRP A 19 -7.62 -3.61 4.57
CA TRP A 19 -7.47 -2.17 4.33
C TRP A 19 -7.62 -1.77 2.86
N ALA A 20 -8.40 -2.55 2.10
CA ALA A 20 -8.86 -2.19 0.77
C ALA A 20 -10.31 -1.65 0.81
N GLY A 21 -10.52 -0.48 0.23
CA GLY A 21 -11.85 0.12 0.14
C GLY A 21 -11.96 1.10 -1.02
N LEU A 22 -13.20 1.47 -1.36
CA LEU A 22 -13.47 2.41 -2.45
C LEU A 22 -12.92 3.80 -2.12
N GLU A 23 -12.17 4.38 -3.05
CA GLU A 23 -11.59 5.72 -2.92
C GLU A 23 -12.67 6.78 -2.67
N GLY A 24 -12.40 7.67 -1.72
CA GLY A 24 -13.32 8.75 -1.34
C GLY A 24 -14.58 8.29 -0.59
N ILE A 25 -14.76 6.98 -0.37
CA ILE A 25 -15.90 6.39 0.34
C ILE A 25 -15.44 5.67 1.60
N ALA A 26 -14.52 4.72 1.46
CA ALA A 26 -14.03 3.93 2.57
C ALA A 26 -13.14 4.75 3.50
N ARG A 27 -13.16 4.41 4.79
CA ARG A 27 -12.34 5.05 5.82
C ARG A 27 -11.49 4.03 6.52
N TYR A 28 -10.28 4.43 6.90
CA TYR A 28 -9.44 3.62 7.77
C TYR A 28 -10.14 3.37 9.12
N PRO A 29 -10.02 2.15 9.68
CA PRO A 29 -10.65 1.81 10.95
C PRO A 29 -10.13 2.72 12.07
N LYS A 30 -10.97 2.99 13.07
CA LYS A 30 -10.57 3.84 14.21
C LYS A 30 -9.46 3.22 15.05
N SER A 31 -9.29 1.90 14.99
CA SER A 31 -8.24 1.14 15.65
C SER A 31 -6.90 1.16 14.90
N LEU A 32 -6.82 1.85 13.75
CA LEU A 32 -5.58 1.93 13.00
C LEU A 32 -4.50 2.63 13.83
N PHE A 33 -3.34 1.98 13.97
CA PHE A 33 -2.19 2.52 14.68
C PHE A 33 -1.59 3.75 13.96
N ASP A 34 -0.74 4.49 14.68
CA ASP A 34 -0.16 5.76 14.24
C ASP A 34 0.64 5.63 12.92
N ALA A 35 0.08 6.17 11.83
CA ALA A 35 0.55 5.96 10.45
C ALA A 35 1.99 6.44 10.18
N PRO A 36 2.45 7.60 10.71
CA PRO A 36 3.83 8.06 10.49
C PRO A 36 4.88 7.12 11.10
N ARG A 37 4.58 6.50 12.26
CA ARG A 37 5.48 5.51 12.90
C ARG A 37 5.66 4.24 12.07
N GLN A 38 4.65 3.89 11.29
CA GLN A 38 4.68 2.73 10.36
C GLN A 38 5.28 3.11 9.00
N GLY A 39 5.59 4.39 8.81
CA GLY A 39 6.15 4.89 7.57
C GLY A 39 5.17 4.90 6.40
N TRP A 40 3.87 4.95 6.67
CA TRP A 40 2.85 5.18 5.65
C TRP A 40 2.66 6.66 5.37
N HIS A 41 1.77 6.97 4.42
CA HIS A 41 1.35 8.33 4.16
C HIS A 41 0.71 8.94 5.42
N GLU A 42 0.99 10.20 5.72
CA GLU A 42 0.54 10.86 6.96
C GLU A 42 -1.00 10.93 7.10
N GLU A 43 -1.70 10.99 5.96
CA GLU A 43 -3.15 10.98 5.90
C GLU A 43 -3.78 9.58 5.93
N ALA A 44 -2.98 8.51 5.84
CA ALA A 44 -3.42 7.13 5.96
C ALA A 44 -3.62 6.73 7.44
N ARG A 45 -4.46 7.48 8.16
CA ARG A 45 -4.68 7.37 9.61
C ARG A 45 -6.16 7.14 9.96
N ALA A 46 -6.40 6.70 11.18
CA ALA A 46 -7.71 6.36 11.72
C ALA A 46 -8.83 7.36 11.34
N GLY A 47 -9.91 6.85 10.74
CA GLY A 47 -11.10 7.63 10.36
C GLY A 47 -10.96 8.51 9.11
N ARG A 48 -9.77 8.64 8.53
CA ARG A 48 -9.58 9.37 7.26
C ARG A 48 -10.04 8.53 6.07
N LEU A 49 -10.35 9.20 4.98
CA LEU A 49 -10.73 8.54 3.73
C LEU A 49 -9.53 7.81 3.15
N MET A 50 -9.79 6.62 2.60
CA MET A 50 -8.83 5.91 1.77
C MET A 50 -8.74 6.61 0.40
N CYS A 51 -7.52 6.88 -0.05
CA CYS A 51 -7.23 7.55 -1.31
C CYS A 51 -6.02 6.88 -1.98
N GLN A 52 -6.00 6.82 -3.33
CA GLN A 52 -4.95 6.14 -4.08
C GLN A 52 -3.55 6.72 -3.81
N GLN A 53 -3.45 8.00 -3.45
CA GLN A 53 -2.18 8.65 -3.15
C GLN A 53 -1.45 7.97 -1.97
N HIS A 54 -2.17 7.34 -1.05
CA HIS A 54 -1.55 6.64 0.08
C HIS A 54 -0.77 5.40 -0.37
N ASP A 55 -1.32 4.66 -1.33
CA ASP A 55 -0.67 3.48 -1.93
C ASP A 55 0.49 3.90 -2.84
N THR A 56 0.30 4.95 -3.63
CA THR A 56 1.36 5.54 -4.47
C THR A 56 2.56 5.94 -3.61
N PHE A 57 2.32 6.60 -2.48
CA PHE A 57 3.38 6.96 -1.53
C PHE A 57 4.16 5.73 -1.05
N LEU A 58 3.47 4.64 -0.70
CA LEU A 58 4.10 3.39 -0.27
C LEU A 58 4.93 2.76 -1.40
N LEU A 59 4.38 2.71 -2.62
CA LEU A 59 5.06 2.16 -3.79
C LEU A 59 6.33 2.96 -4.14
N GLU A 60 6.26 4.28 -4.15
CA GLU A 60 7.42 5.14 -4.41
C GLU A 60 8.49 5.00 -3.33
N LYS A 61 8.06 4.90 -2.06
CA LYS A 61 8.97 4.68 -0.93
C LYS A 61 9.69 3.33 -1.06
N LEU A 62 8.97 2.26 -1.39
CA LEU A 62 9.54 0.92 -1.60
C LEU A 62 10.42 0.85 -2.85
N GLY A 63 10.04 1.53 -3.94
CA GLY A 63 10.83 1.64 -5.16
C GLY A 63 12.20 2.27 -4.93
N LYS A 64 12.29 3.25 -4.02
CA LYS A 64 13.56 3.86 -3.60
C LYS A 64 14.46 2.90 -2.79
N VAL A 65 13.88 2.00 -1.99
CA VAL A 65 14.65 0.98 -1.24
C VAL A 65 15.31 -0.04 -2.18
N GLY A 66 14.67 -0.35 -3.31
CA GLY A 66 15.24 -1.24 -4.34
C GLY A 66 16.39 -0.64 -5.15
N LEU A 67 16.53 0.69 -5.19
CA LEU A 67 17.61 1.36 -5.92
C LEU A 67 18.90 1.50 -5.09
N LEU A 68 18.79 1.49 -3.75
CA LEU A 68 19.91 1.64 -2.81
C LEU A 68 20.59 0.29 -2.43
N ARG A 69 20.17 -0.82 -3.04
CA ARG A 69 20.78 -2.17 -2.87
C ARG A 69 21.51 -2.65 -4.13
N ARG A 70 22.13 -1.74 -4.89
CA ARG A 70 23.07 -2.10 -5.97
C ARG A 70 24.48 -1.71 -5.58
#